data_AF-A0A368T588-F1
#
_entry.id   AF-A0A368T588-F1
#
_cell.length_a   1.000
_cell.length_b   1.000
_cell.length_c   1.000
_cell.angle_alpha   90.00
_cell.angle_beta   90.00
_cell.angle_gamma   90.00
#
_symmetry.space_group_name_H-M   'P 1'
#
loop_
_entity.id
_entity.type
_entity.pdbx_description
1 polymer ?
#
loop_
_entity_poly.entity_id
_entity_poly.type
_entity_poly.pdbx_seq_one_letter_code
_entity_poly.pdbx_strand_id
1 'polypeptide(L)'
;MTVEAQPVAGLPDPTDFGFSVVRESEIPDELLALVARVRDLVDTVAHTEADPAELREVDAALAQVTERLAGRRRDTGALLLHQPAGGPAEYGTVTNLVAGPTNPVAPPLVLAHADGGLRGEVTLNGIYQGPPGLVHGGWLAALLDQALGAAASAAGMPGLTANLTVDYRRPTPLNVPLTVTSRVTGTERRKVFVSAEIRHDGEVTAEGTAVMVRLAIPE
;
A
#
# COMPACT_ATOMS: atom_id res chain seq x y z
N MET A 1 -19.76 -5.93 -23.06
CA MET A 1 -20.24 -7.32 -22.94
C MET A 1 -19.69 -7.86 -21.62
N THR A 2 -20.45 -7.74 -20.54
CA THR A 2 -20.08 -8.25 -19.22
C THR A 2 -20.40 -9.73 -19.18
N VAL A 3 -19.37 -10.59 -19.23
CA VAL A 3 -19.53 -11.97 -18.79
C VAL A 3 -19.29 -11.93 -17.29
N GLU A 4 -20.31 -12.28 -16.50
CA GLU A 4 -20.21 -12.42 -15.05
C GLU A 4 -19.09 -13.42 -14.73
N ALA A 5 -17.90 -12.90 -14.41
CA ALA A 5 -16.85 -13.71 -13.85
C ALA A 5 -17.27 -13.99 -12.41
N GLN A 6 -17.67 -15.23 -12.13
CA GLN A 6 -18.00 -15.62 -10.77
C GLN A 6 -16.74 -15.45 -9.89
N PRO A 7 -16.86 -14.80 -8.71
CA PRO A 7 -15.80 -14.74 -7.71
C PRO A 7 -15.29 -16.15 -7.40
N VAL A 8 -13.99 -16.29 -7.14
CA VAL A 8 -13.43 -17.59 -6.75
C VAL A 8 -13.97 -17.97 -5.36
N ALA A 9 -14.43 -19.21 -5.21
CA ALA A 9 -14.86 -19.77 -3.93
C ALA A 9 -13.63 -20.00 -3.04
N GLY A 10 -13.24 -18.97 -2.28
CA GLY A 10 -12.09 -18.99 -1.37
C GLY A 10 -10.75 -18.96 -2.09
N LEU A 11 -9.85 -18.08 -1.65
CA LEU A 11 -8.45 -18.18 -2.08
C LEU A 11 -7.80 -19.37 -1.34
N PRO A 12 -6.98 -20.17 -2.03
CA PRO A 12 -6.27 -21.28 -1.39
C PRO A 12 -5.34 -20.73 -0.29
N ASP A 13 -5.09 -21.53 0.72
CA ASP A 13 -4.21 -21.12 1.81
C ASP A 13 -2.78 -21.02 1.29
N PRO A 14 -2.11 -19.85 1.35
CA PRO A 14 -0.73 -19.72 0.88
C PRO A 14 0.25 -20.64 1.60
N THR A 15 -0.09 -21.12 2.80
CA THR A 15 0.74 -22.08 3.54
C THR A 15 0.83 -23.43 2.82
N ASP A 16 -0.19 -23.81 2.02
CA ASP A 16 -0.16 -25.01 1.18
C ASP A 16 0.92 -24.94 0.08
N PHE A 17 1.37 -23.73 -0.26
CA PHE A 17 2.45 -23.47 -1.23
C PHE A 17 3.78 -23.08 -0.57
N GLY A 18 3.90 -23.22 0.75
CA GLY A 18 5.12 -22.92 1.49
C GLY A 18 5.36 -21.44 1.81
N PHE A 19 4.35 -20.58 1.64
CA PHE A 19 4.46 -19.18 2.09
C PHE A 19 4.26 -19.07 3.60
N SER A 20 5.06 -18.22 4.24
CA SER A 20 4.79 -17.79 5.62
C SER A 20 3.61 -16.82 5.62
N VAL A 21 2.64 -17.04 6.51
CA VAL A 21 1.46 -16.17 6.69
C VAL A 21 1.48 -15.61 8.11
N VAL A 22 1.36 -14.29 8.22
CA VAL A 22 1.23 -13.55 9.48
C VAL A 22 -0.16 -12.95 9.53
N ARG A 23 -0.90 -13.17 10.60
CA ARG A 23 -2.17 -12.45 10.79
C ARG A 23 -1.89 -11.04 11.24
N GLU A 24 -2.63 -10.06 10.74
CA GLU A 24 -2.47 -8.67 11.18
C GLU A 24 -2.62 -8.53 12.71
N SER A 25 -3.58 -9.26 13.29
CA SER A 25 -3.80 -9.29 14.75
C SER A 25 -2.62 -9.87 15.56
N GLU A 26 -1.66 -10.53 14.92
CA GLU A 26 -0.44 -11.05 15.55
C GLU A 26 0.72 -10.04 15.48
N ILE A 27 0.55 -8.91 14.80
CA ILE A 27 1.54 -7.83 14.78
C ILE A 27 1.40 -7.03 16.09
N PRO A 28 2.46 -6.92 16.92
CA PRO A 28 2.38 -6.18 18.16
C PRO A 28 2.12 -4.70 17.94
N ASP A 29 1.25 -4.10 18.74
CA ASP A 29 0.97 -2.67 18.72
C ASP A 29 2.23 -1.83 18.97
N GLU A 30 3.16 -2.33 19.79
CA GLU A 30 4.44 -1.69 20.05
C GLU A 30 5.31 -1.62 18.79
N LEU A 31 5.24 -2.64 17.92
CA LEU A 31 5.93 -2.63 16.63
C LEU A 31 5.29 -1.60 15.69
N LEU A 32 3.96 -1.54 15.63
CA LEU A 32 3.25 -0.56 14.80
C LEU A 32 3.55 0.88 15.26
N ALA A 33 3.57 1.12 16.57
CA ALA A 33 3.95 2.39 17.16
C ALA A 33 5.42 2.74 16.85
N LEU A 34 6.33 1.77 16.88
CA LEU A 34 7.72 1.97 16.51
C LEU A 34 7.85 2.29 15.01
N VAL A 35 7.13 1.59 14.13
CA VAL A 35 7.11 1.86 12.68
C VAL A 35 6.64 3.28 12.40
N ALA A 36 5.61 3.77 13.09
CA ALA A 36 5.17 5.16 12.98
C ALA A 36 6.27 6.15 13.40
N ARG A 37 6.94 5.92 14.53
CA ARG A 37 8.07 6.75 14.97
C ARG A 37 9.26 6.72 14.01
N VAL A 38 9.54 5.56 13.41
CA VAL A 38 10.61 5.45 12.39
C VAL A 38 10.23 6.22 11.13
N ARG A 39 8.95 6.21 10.71
CA ARG A 39 8.48 7.04 9.61
C ARG A 39 8.69 8.54 9.88
N ASP A 40 8.35 9.00 11.09
CA ASP A 40 8.60 10.38 11.52
C ASP A 40 10.11 10.70 11.55
N LEU A 41 10.93 9.74 11.98
CA LEU A 41 12.39 9.87 11.95
C LEU A 41 12.93 9.99 10.53
N VAL A 42 12.42 9.22 9.56
CA VAL A 42 12.84 9.32 8.15
C VAL A 42 12.57 10.74 7.62
N ASP A 43 11.40 11.31 7.91
CA ASP A 43 11.07 12.69 7.55
C ASP A 43 11.98 13.71 8.27
N THR A 44 12.22 13.50 9.57
CA THR A 44 13.09 14.37 10.37
C THR A 44 14.52 14.37 9.84
N VAL A 45 15.10 13.19 9.55
CA VAL A 45 16.46 13.06 9.01
C VAL A 45 16.56 13.69 7.61
N ALA A 46 15.51 13.58 6.80
CA ALA A 46 15.51 14.17 5.46
C ALA A 46 15.54 15.71 5.46
N HIS A 47 15.09 16.37 6.53
CA HIS A 47 14.91 17.82 6.57
C HIS A 47 15.70 18.55 7.68
N THR A 48 16.40 17.83 8.55
CA THR A 48 17.14 18.44 9.66
C THR A 48 18.35 19.25 9.18
N GLU A 49 18.58 20.39 9.82
CA GLU A 49 19.79 21.22 9.69
C GLU A 49 20.66 21.14 10.97
N ALA A 50 20.49 20.09 11.77
CA ALA A 50 21.27 19.89 12.99
C ALA A 50 22.77 19.92 12.72
N ASP A 51 23.54 20.41 13.69
CA ASP A 51 24.98 20.54 13.52
C ASP A 51 25.69 19.16 13.47
N PRO A 52 26.92 19.10 12.92
CA PRO A 52 27.62 17.83 12.77
C PRO A 52 27.92 17.07 14.08
N ALA A 53 27.95 17.74 15.24
CA ALA A 53 28.16 17.06 16.51
C ALA A 53 26.89 16.30 16.93
N GLU A 54 25.73 16.97 16.89
CA GLU A 54 24.43 16.35 17.14
C GLU A 54 24.19 15.17 16.18
N LEU A 55 24.46 15.33 14.88
CA LEU A 55 24.29 14.26 13.89
C LEU A 55 25.10 13.01 14.22
N ARG A 56 26.32 13.15 14.75
CA ARG A 56 27.16 12.00 15.15
C ARG A 56 26.63 11.31 16.40
N GLU A 57 26.12 12.07 17.37
CA GLU A 57 25.53 11.50 18.58
C GLU A 57 24.25 10.71 18.26
N VAL A 58 23.39 11.27 17.41
CA VAL A 58 22.18 10.59 16.93
C VAL A 58 22.53 9.34 16.11
N ASP A 59 23.48 9.41 15.18
CA ASP A 59 23.93 8.24 14.41
C ASP A 59 24.41 7.09 15.31
N ALA A 60 25.23 7.39 16.32
CA ALA A 60 25.70 6.40 17.29
C ALA A 60 24.53 5.78 18.09
N ALA A 61 23.54 6.58 18.49
CA ALA A 61 22.35 6.09 19.16
C ALA A 61 21.50 5.20 18.25
N LEU A 62 21.32 5.58 16.97
CA LEU A 62 20.59 4.78 15.99
C LEU A 62 21.28 3.44 15.69
N ALA A 63 22.62 3.42 15.65
CA ALA A 63 23.38 2.19 15.50
C ALA A 63 23.11 1.22 16.66
N GLN A 64 23.15 1.70 17.91
CA GLN A 64 22.85 0.88 19.09
C GLN A 64 21.40 0.36 19.11
N VAL A 65 20.43 1.20 18.74
CA VAL A 65 19.01 0.78 18.65
C VAL A 65 18.83 -0.27 17.54
N THR A 66 19.47 -0.08 16.38
CA THR A 66 19.41 -1.02 15.26
C THR A 66 19.99 -2.37 15.64
N GLU A 67 21.12 -2.40 16.34
CA GLU A 67 21.73 -3.64 16.85
C GLU A 67 20.79 -4.38 17.82
N ARG A 68 20.15 -3.66 18.74
CA ARG A 68 19.17 -4.23 19.68
C ARG A 68 17.96 -4.85 18.99
N LEU A 69 17.60 -4.35 17.80
CA LEU A 69 16.47 -4.85 17.00
C LEU A 69 16.90 -5.92 15.98
N ALA A 70 18.20 -6.21 15.83
CA ALA A 70 18.73 -7.13 14.82
C ALA A 70 18.47 -8.63 15.10
N GLY A 71 17.54 -8.95 16.00
CA GLY A 71 17.16 -10.31 16.37
C GLY A 71 16.46 -11.09 15.23
N ARG A 72 15.61 -12.06 15.61
CA ARG A 72 14.90 -12.90 14.63
C ARG A 72 14.11 -12.04 13.63
N ARG A 73 14.29 -12.31 12.34
CA ARG A 73 13.59 -11.65 11.23
C ARG A 73 12.51 -12.55 10.66
N ARG A 74 11.47 -11.94 10.08
CA ARG A 74 10.50 -12.64 9.24
C ARG A 74 11.15 -13.03 7.92
N ASP A 75 10.64 -14.08 7.30
CA ASP A 75 11.08 -14.47 5.97
C ASP A 75 10.74 -13.39 4.94
N THR A 76 11.63 -13.21 3.97
CA THR A 76 11.35 -12.37 2.82
C THR A 76 10.16 -12.96 2.06
N GLY A 77 9.13 -12.14 1.84
CA GLY A 77 7.90 -12.58 1.17
C GLY A 77 6.82 -13.11 2.13
N ALA A 78 6.98 -12.97 3.45
CA ALA A 78 5.90 -13.25 4.40
C ALA A 78 4.62 -12.49 4.01
N LEU A 79 3.55 -13.25 3.84
CA LEU A 79 2.22 -12.75 3.50
C LEU A 79 1.52 -12.26 4.75
N LEU A 80 0.71 -11.23 4.57
CA LEU A 80 -0.15 -10.66 5.59
C LEU A 80 -1.57 -11.14 5.32
N LEU A 81 -2.18 -11.85 6.27
CA LEU A 81 -3.62 -12.06 6.30
C LEU A 81 -4.26 -10.90 7.07
N HIS A 82 -5.02 -10.07 6.37
CA HIS A 82 -5.76 -8.95 6.92
C HIS A 82 -7.25 -9.08 6.58
N GLN A 83 -8.11 -8.53 7.42
CA GLN A 83 -9.54 -8.45 7.17
C GLN A 83 -9.98 -6.97 7.21
N PRO A 84 -10.13 -6.33 6.04
CA PRO A 84 -10.59 -4.95 5.97
C PRO A 84 -12.00 -4.80 6.54
N ALA A 85 -12.28 -3.64 7.11
CA ALA A 85 -13.59 -3.31 7.63
C ALA A 85 -14.66 -3.44 6.51
N GLY A 86 -15.68 -4.27 6.75
CA GLY A 86 -16.77 -4.50 5.81
C GLY A 86 -16.44 -5.41 4.62
N GLY A 87 -15.28 -6.08 4.62
CA GLY A 87 -14.79 -6.92 3.53
C GLY A 87 -14.45 -8.36 3.92
N PRO A 88 -14.20 -9.25 2.93
CA PRO A 88 -13.64 -10.57 3.17
C PRO A 88 -12.16 -10.48 3.58
N ALA A 89 -11.60 -11.57 4.11
CA ALA A 89 -10.16 -11.63 4.38
C ALA A 89 -9.34 -11.63 3.08
N GLU A 90 -8.22 -10.92 3.10
CA GLU A 90 -7.34 -10.71 1.95
C GLU A 90 -5.88 -11.01 2.31
N TYR A 91 -5.11 -11.43 1.30
CA TYR A 91 -3.66 -11.62 1.42
C TYR A 91 -2.91 -10.44 0.82
N GLY A 92 -2.02 -9.85 1.61
CA GLY A 92 -1.05 -8.85 1.19
C GLY A 92 0.38 -9.29 1.52
N THR A 93 1.32 -8.35 1.48
CA THR A 93 2.70 -8.58 1.94
C THR A 93 2.98 -7.70 3.15
N VAL A 94 3.57 -8.27 4.20
CA VAL A 94 3.84 -7.58 5.48
C VAL A 94 4.66 -6.30 5.29
N THR A 95 5.59 -6.30 4.33
CA THR A 95 6.47 -5.19 4.00
C THR A 95 6.15 -4.51 2.66
N ASN A 96 4.92 -4.66 2.15
CA ASN A 96 4.47 -3.99 0.92
C ASN A 96 4.84 -2.48 0.96
N LEU A 97 5.29 -1.96 -0.18
CA LEU A 97 5.74 -0.57 -0.35
C LEU A 97 4.69 0.48 0.03
N VAL A 98 3.41 0.18 -0.17
CA VAL A 98 2.32 1.14 -0.08
C VAL A 98 1.42 0.88 1.12
N ALA A 99 1.10 -0.38 1.42
CA ALA A 99 0.19 -0.74 2.50
C ALA A 99 0.79 -1.76 3.50
N GLY A 100 2.12 -1.96 3.50
CA GLY A 100 2.77 -2.87 4.43
C GLY A 100 2.74 -2.32 5.86
N PRO A 101 2.06 -2.95 6.83
CA PRO A 101 1.88 -2.40 8.17
C PRO A 101 3.21 -2.26 8.94
N THR A 102 4.22 -3.05 8.58
CA THR A 102 5.55 -2.97 9.19
C THR A 102 6.61 -2.35 8.28
N ASN A 103 6.20 -1.69 7.19
CA ASN A 103 7.11 -0.95 6.32
C ASN A 103 7.08 0.54 6.70
N PRO A 104 8.16 1.09 7.30
CA PRO A 104 8.18 2.51 7.69
C PRO A 104 8.19 3.48 6.51
N VAL A 105 8.52 3.00 5.30
CA VAL A 105 8.44 3.80 4.07
C VAL A 105 7.01 3.83 3.52
N ALA A 106 6.19 2.83 3.84
CA ALA A 106 4.81 2.80 3.40
C ALA A 106 4.01 3.96 4.03
N PRO A 107 3.28 4.74 3.22
CA PRO A 107 2.38 5.76 3.74
C PRO A 107 1.25 5.09 4.54
N PRO A 108 0.64 5.79 5.50
CA PRO A 108 -0.44 5.24 6.33
C PRO A 108 -1.77 5.19 5.55
N LEU A 109 -1.78 4.58 4.36
CA LEU A 109 -2.98 4.38 3.56
C LEU A 109 -3.77 3.18 4.11
N VAL A 110 -5.02 3.42 4.49
CA VAL A 110 -5.99 2.37 4.83
C VAL A 110 -7.14 2.44 3.85
N LEU A 111 -7.34 1.36 3.08
CA LEU A 111 -8.46 1.21 2.16
C LEU A 111 -9.59 0.41 2.84
N ALA A 112 -10.80 0.94 2.79
CA ALA A 112 -12.00 0.30 3.29
C ALA A 112 -13.04 0.12 2.18
N HIS A 113 -13.96 -0.83 2.37
CA HIS A 113 -15.06 -1.04 1.45
C HIS A 113 -15.99 0.18 1.45
N ALA A 114 -16.39 0.61 0.24
CA ALA A 114 -17.31 1.71 -0.01
C ALA A 114 -18.26 1.34 -1.17
N ASP A 115 -19.23 2.20 -1.46
CA ASP A 115 -20.24 1.93 -2.50
C ASP A 115 -19.59 1.64 -3.87
N GLY A 116 -19.63 0.37 -4.28
CA GLY A 116 -19.12 -0.09 -5.56
C GLY A 116 -17.59 -0.18 -5.67
N GLY A 117 -16.84 -0.14 -4.57
CA GLY A 117 -15.37 -0.23 -4.61
C GLY A 117 -14.69 -0.03 -3.26
N LEU A 118 -13.50 0.55 -3.28
CA LEU A 118 -12.71 0.90 -2.10
C LEU A 118 -12.54 2.42 -1.99
N ARG A 119 -12.41 2.89 -0.75
CA ARG A 119 -12.06 4.27 -0.41
C ARG A 119 -11.05 4.29 0.73
N GLY A 120 -10.08 5.18 0.66
CA GLY A 120 -9.14 5.45 1.76
C GLY A 120 -8.67 6.89 1.76
N GLU A 121 -7.98 7.26 2.84
CA GLU A 121 -7.34 8.56 2.98
C GLU A 121 -5.87 8.38 3.32
N VAL A 122 -5.03 9.29 2.82
CA VAL A 122 -3.59 9.30 3.05
C VAL A 122 -3.08 10.73 3.10
N THR A 123 -2.15 11.01 4.00
CA THR A 123 -1.38 12.27 4.01
C THR A 123 0.08 11.94 3.74
N LEU A 124 0.67 12.59 2.75
CA LEU A 124 2.05 12.36 2.31
C LEU A 124 2.92 13.52 2.76
N ASN A 125 3.89 13.25 3.64
CA ASN A 125 4.88 14.21 4.13
C ASN A 125 6.07 14.40 3.15
N GLY A 126 7.10 15.14 3.57
CA GLY A 126 8.19 15.59 2.71
C GLY A 126 9.01 14.45 2.08
N ILE A 127 9.03 13.25 2.68
CA ILE A 127 9.77 12.10 2.13
C ILE A 127 9.15 11.57 0.83
N TYR A 128 7.89 11.93 0.54
CA TYR A 128 7.16 11.55 -0.68
C TYR A 128 7.25 12.63 -1.78
N GLN A 129 8.02 13.69 -1.54
CA GLN A 129 8.16 14.82 -2.45
C GLN A 129 8.84 14.44 -3.77
N GLY A 130 8.36 15.04 -4.86
CA GLY A 130 9.09 15.09 -6.12
C GLY A 130 9.41 16.54 -6.47
N PRO A 131 8.54 17.25 -7.22
CA PRO A 131 8.67 18.69 -7.38
C PRO A 131 8.50 19.44 -6.04
N PRO A 132 8.97 20.69 -5.92
CA PRO A 132 8.81 21.49 -4.70
C PRO A 132 7.36 21.56 -4.23
N GLY A 133 7.09 21.08 -3.00
CA GLY A 133 5.76 21.09 -2.38
C GLY A 133 4.75 20.09 -2.95
N LEU A 134 5.15 19.24 -3.90
CA LEU A 134 4.27 18.31 -4.60
C LEU A 134 4.72 16.86 -4.42
N VAL A 135 3.75 15.96 -4.37
CA VAL A 135 3.98 14.51 -4.33
C VAL A 135 4.69 14.06 -5.61
N HIS A 136 5.69 13.20 -5.49
CA HIS A 136 6.36 12.61 -6.64
C HIS A 136 5.38 11.75 -7.47
N GLY A 137 5.40 11.90 -8.79
CA GLY A 137 4.49 11.15 -9.68
C GLY A 137 4.57 9.63 -9.49
N GLY A 138 5.78 9.10 -9.27
CA GLY A 138 5.98 7.68 -8.95
C GLY A 138 5.27 7.20 -7.68
N TRP A 139 5.13 8.05 -6.66
CA TRP A 139 4.36 7.72 -5.45
C TRP A 139 2.86 7.70 -5.72
N LEU A 140 2.36 8.63 -6.54
CA LEU A 140 0.96 8.61 -7.00
C LEU A 140 0.67 7.35 -7.82
N ALA A 141 1.59 6.95 -8.71
CA ALA A 141 1.47 5.72 -9.48
C ALA A 141 1.46 4.47 -8.57
N ALA A 142 2.33 4.42 -7.56
CA ALA A 142 2.35 3.31 -6.60
C ALA A 142 1.06 3.22 -5.76
N LEU A 143 0.53 4.37 -5.31
CA LEU A 143 -0.75 4.43 -4.60
C LEU A 143 -1.90 3.95 -5.48
N LEU A 144 -1.93 4.37 -6.74
CA LEU A 144 -2.93 3.92 -7.71
C LEU A 144 -2.82 2.41 -7.96
N ASP A 145 -1.62 1.87 -8.21
CA ASP A 145 -1.40 0.43 -8.42
C ASP A 145 -1.91 -0.39 -7.23
N GLN A 146 -1.55 0.01 -6.01
CA GLN A 146 -2.01 -0.65 -4.79
C GLN A 146 -3.54 -0.61 -4.66
N ALA A 147 -4.17 0.54 -4.92
CA ALA A 147 -5.62 0.68 -4.82
C ALA A 147 -6.37 -0.12 -5.91
N LEU A 148 -5.82 -0.18 -7.12
CA LEU A 148 -6.35 -0.95 -8.25
C LEU A 148 -6.28 -2.46 -7.97
N GLY A 149 -5.14 -2.93 -7.45
CA GLY A 149 -4.96 -4.32 -7.04
C GLY A 149 -5.89 -4.69 -5.88
N ALA A 150 -5.99 -3.84 -4.87
CA ALA A 150 -6.90 -4.05 -3.74
C ALA A 150 -8.37 -4.13 -4.21
N ALA A 151 -8.81 -3.28 -5.15
CA ALA A 151 -10.18 -3.35 -5.67
C ALA A 151 -10.48 -4.69 -6.39
N ALA A 152 -9.51 -5.22 -7.14
CA ALA A 152 -9.67 -6.54 -7.77
C ALA A 152 -9.72 -7.67 -6.73
N SER A 153 -8.86 -7.61 -5.70
CA SER A 153 -8.83 -8.56 -4.59
C SER A 153 -10.13 -8.54 -3.78
N ALA A 154 -10.60 -7.36 -3.38
CA ALA A 154 -11.86 -7.16 -2.66
C ALA A 154 -13.08 -7.68 -3.44
N ALA A 155 -13.02 -7.63 -4.78
CA ALA A 155 -14.03 -8.20 -5.66
C ALA A 155 -13.89 -9.73 -5.86
N GLY A 156 -13.02 -10.42 -5.11
CA GLY A 156 -12.79 -11.86 -5.22
C GLY A 156 -12.06 -12.29 -6.51
N MET A 157 -11.34 -11.36 -7.13
CA MET A 157 -10.65 -11.57 -8.40
C MET A 157 -9.18 -11.09 -8.34
N PRO A 158 -8.37 -11.57 -7.38
CA PRO A 158 -6.98 -11.16 -7.29
C PRO A 158 -6.22 -11.53 -8.57
N GLY A 159 -5.29 -10.68 -8.95
CA GLY A 159 -4.49 -10.84 -10.15
C GLY A 159 -3.24 -9.97 -10.10
N LEU A 160 -2.33 -10.25 -11.01
CA LEU A 160 -1.11 -9.45 -11.17
C LEU A 160 -1.38 -8.30 -12.14
N THR A 161 -0.82 -7.12 -11.86
CA THR A 161 -0.88 -5.97 -12.76
C THR A 161 -0.20 -6.31 -14.08
N ALA A 162 -0.96 -6.38 -15.18
CA ALA A 162 -0.42 -6.60 -16.52
C ALA A 162 -0.16 -5.28 -17.25
N ASN A 163 -0.96 -4.25 -16.96
CA ASN A 163 -0.77 -2.90 -17.45
C ASN A 163 -1.30 -1.91 -16.42
N LEU A 164 -0.61 -0.77 -16.30
CA LEU A 164 -1.04 0.40 -15.55
C LEU A 164 -0.87 1.63 -16.43
N THR A 165 -1.95 2.40 -16.60
CA THR A 165 -1.94 3.72 -17.23
C THR A 165 -2.27 4.74 -16.16
N VAL A 166 -1.48 5.81 -16.05
CA VAL A 166 -1.66 6.89 -15.07
C VAL A 166 -1.74 8.23 -15.80
N ASP A 167 -2.82 8.96 -15.55
CA ASP A 167 -3.00 10.34 -16.01
C ASP A 167 -2.86 11.31 -14.83
N TYR A 168 -1.85 12.19 -14.90
CA TYR A 168 -1.63 13.25 -13.92
C TYR A 168 -2.44 14.48 -14.33
N ARG A 169 -3.59 14.68 -13.69
CA ARG A 169 -4.57 15.72 -14.03
C ARG A 169 -4.19 17.09 -13.45
N ARG A 170 -3.70 17.11 -12.21
CA ARG A 170 -3.34 18.34 -11.46
C ARG A 170 -2.16 18.06 -10.53
N PRO A 171 -1.41 19.11 -10.11
CA PRO A 171 -0.44 18.98 -9.03
C PRO A 171 -1.08 18.37 -7.77
N THR A 172 -0.46 17.33 -7.21
CA THR A 172 -0.89 16.75 -5.94
C THR A 172 -0.06 17.37 -4.80
N PRO A 173 -0.64 18.16 -3.90
CA PRO A 173 0.07 18.78 -2.79
C PRO A 173 0.52 17.78 -1.73
N LEU A 174 1.61 18.11 -1.03
CA LEU A 174 2.07 17.42 0.19
C LEU A 174 1.32 17.92 1.43
N ASN A 175 1.41 17.18 2.53
CA ASN A 175 0.95 17.55 3.88
C ASN A 175 -0.55 17.90 3.99
N VAL A 176 -1.37 17.38 3.07
CA VAL A 176 -2.82 17.51 3.11
C VAL A 176 -3.49 16.16 2.92
N PRO A 177 -4.74 15.97 3.40
CA PRO A 177 -5.48 14.74 3.18
C PRO A 177 -5.78 14.53 1.69
N LEU A 178 -5.38 13.36 1.18
CA LEU A 178 -5.72 12.89 -0.15
C LEU A 178 -6.70 11.73 -0.04
N THR A 179 -7.78 11.80 -0.80
CA THR A 179 -8.73 10.70 -0.95
C THR A 179 -8.27 9.77 -2.07
N VAL A 180 -8.20 8.47 -1.80
CA VAL A 180 -7.98 7.44 -2.82
C VAL A 180 -9.26 6.63 -2.97
N THR A 181 -9.72 6.44 -4.20
CA THR A 181 -10.86 5.55 -4.50
C THR A 181 -10.52 4.61 -5.63
N SER A 182 -11.04 3.38 -5.61
CA SER A 182 -10.83 2.40 -6.68
C SER A 182 -12.02 1.45 -6.82
N ARG A 183 -12.20 0.89 -8.01
CA ARG A 183 -13.28 -0.07 -8.32
C ARG A 183 -12.95 -0.96 -9.52
N VAL A 184 -13.63 -2.09 -9.61
CA VAL A 184 -13.69 -2.91 -10.83
C VAL A 184 -14.65 -2.27 -11.82
N THR A 185 -14.23 -2.15 -13.08
CA THR A 185 -15.03 -1.58 -14.17
C THR A 185 -15.49 -2.62 -15.18
N GLY A 186 -14.92 -3.82 -15.16
CA GLY A 186 -15.36 -4.94 -15.99
C GLY A 186 -14.41 -6.12 -15.97
N THR A 187 -14.78 -7.17 -16.69
CA THR A 187 -14.00 -8.41 -16.80
C THR A 187 -14.05 -8.96 -18.23
N GLU A 188 -12.95 -9.60 -18.64
CA GLU A 188 -12.89 -10.35 -19.89
C GLU A 188 -11.95 -11.56 -19.73
N ARG A 189 -12.52 -12.77 -19.68
CA ARG A 189 -11.78 -14.01 -19.42
C ARG A 189 -11.00 -13.91 -18.08
N ARG A 190 -9.67 -13.88 -18.15
CA ARG A 190 -8.77 -13.72 -16.99
C ARG A 190 -8.41 -12.27 -16.69
N LYS A 191 -8.87 -11.31 -17.51
CA LYS A 191 -8.60 -9.89 -17.32
C LYS A 191 -9.67 -9.27 -16.43
N VAL A 192 -9.22 -8.49 -15.46
CA VAL A 192 -10.07 -7.62 -14.63
C VAL A 192 -9.66 -6.19 -14.95
N PHE A 193 -10.61 -5.39 -15.39
CA PHE A 193 -10.41 -3.97 -15.64
C PHE A 193 -10.77 -3.20 -14.38
N VAL A 194 -9.89 -2.29 -13.97
CA VAL A 194 -10.00 -1.53 -12.72
C VAL A 194 -9.70 -0.05 -12.98
N SER A 195 -10.33 0.83 -12.21
CA SER A 195 -10.10 2.28 -12.24
C SER A 195 -9.91 2.82 -10.83
N ALA A 196 -9.04 3.80 -10.66
CA ALA A 196 -8.77 4.48 -9.40
C ALA A 196 -8.51 5.97 -9.61
N GLU A 197 -8.78 6.76 -8.57
CA GLU A 197 -8.59 8.20 -8.54
C GLU A 197 -7.93 8.61 -7.22
N ILE A 198 -7.05 9.60 -7.29
CA ILE A 198 -6.54 10.37 -6.15
C ILE A 198 -7.15 11.77 -6.25
N ARG A 199 -7.77 12.22 -5.15
CA ARG A 199 -8.43 13.53 -5.06
C ARG A 199 -7.88 14.37 -3.92
N HIS A 200 -7.83 15.66 -4.14
CA HIS A 200 -7.60 16.69 -3.14
C HIS A 200 -8.70 17.75 -3.28
N ASP A 201 -9.34 18.14 -2.17
CA ASP A 201 -10.46 19.10 -2.15
C ASP A 201 -11.57 18.80 -3.19
N GLY A 202 -11.87 17.52 -3.37
CA GLY A 202 -12.89 17.06 -4.32
C GLY A 202 -12.43 17.03 -5.79
N GLU A 203 -11.26 17.56 -6.13
CA GLU A 203 -10.72 17.55 -7.49
C GLU A 203 -9.79 16.36 -7.73
N VAL A 204 -9.87 15.74 -8.91
CA VAL A 204 -8.95 14.66 -9.31
C VAL A 204 -7.58 15.25 -9.61
N THR A 205 -6.55 14.79 -8.91
CA THR A 205 -5.15 15.16 -9.16
C THR A 205 -4.42 14.12 -9.98
N ALA A 206 -4.71 12.83 -9.77
CA ALA A 206 -4.23 11.74 -10.60
C ALA A 206 -5.30 10.65 -10.71
N GLU A 207 -5.33 9.96 -11.84
CA GLU A 207 -6.21 8.81 -12.05
C GLU A 207 -5.43 7.67 -12.71
N GLY A 208 -5.87 6.45 -12.46
CA GLY A 208 -5.24 5.24 -12.96
C GLY A 208 -6.27 4.26 -13.50
N THR A 209 -5.93 3.63 -14.61
CA THR A 209 -6.64 2.44 -15.10
C THR A 209 -5.65 1.30 -15.26
N ALA A 210 -6.05 0.09 -14.89
CA ALA A 210 -5.21 -1.09 -15.02
C ALA A 210 -5.96 -2.30 -15.53
N VAL A 211 -5.19 -3.24 -16.06
CA VAL A 211 -5.63 -4.60 -16.35
C VAL A 211 -4.92 -5.53 -15.38
N MET A 212 -5.69 -6.18 -14.50
CA MET A 212 -5.19 -7.26 -13.66
C MET A 212 -5.41 -8.58 -14.38
N VAL A 213 -4.42 -9.46 -14.37
CA VAL A 213 -4.55 -10.83 -14.89
C VAL A 213 -4.68 -11.78 -13.71
N ARG A 214 -5.85 -12.41 -13.61
CA ARG A 214 -6.14 -13.41 -12.58
C ARG A 214 -5.13 -14.54 -12.64
N LEU A 215 -4.58 -14.88 -11.49
CA LEU A 215 -3.73 -16.05 -11.35
C LEU A 215 -4.59 -17.31 -11.51
N ALA A 216 -4.14 -18.24 -12.35
CA ALA A 216 -4.68 -19.58 -12.35
C ALA A 216 -4.07 -20.29 -11.14
N ILE A 217 -4.89 -20.55 -10.13
CA ILE A 217 -4.49 -21.45 -9.05
C ILE A 217 -4.52 -22.86 -9.65
N PRO A 218 -3.42 -23.62 -9.62
CA PRO A 218 -3.45 -25.02 -10.03
C PRO A 218 -4.48 -25.78 -9.17
N GLU A 219 -5.35 -26.56 -9.82
CA GLU A 219 -6.25 -27.51 -9.15
C GLU A 219 -5.48 -28.58 -8.37
#